data_AF-A0A1G8GTD7-F1
#
_entry.id   AF-A0A1G8GTD7-F1
#
_cell.length_a   1.000
_cell.length_b   1.000
_cell.length_c   1.000
_cell.angle_alpha   90.00
_cell.angle_beta   90.00
_cell.angle_gamma   90.00
#
_symmetry.space_group_name_H-M   'P 1'
#
loop_
_entity.id
_entity.type
_entity.pdbx_description
1 polymer ?
#
loop_
_entity_poly.entity_id
_entity_poly.type
_entity_poly.pdbx_seq_one_letter_code
_entity_poly.pdbx_strand_id
1 'polypeptide(L)'
;MTPDLATWADRYEVIVLEGGDGVGKTTHATALAATYGYQRIHATRTPEGVDLFERHRTVLALPGRLVLDRSFVSELVYGPLLYGHARLTSSQAAELAGMVTARRGVLIHLTARPEQIRARLLARDGTAPTLDQLHRLTSRYLTVFADLARHATVLTVANVEAA
;
A
#
# COMPACT_ATOMS: atom_id res chain seq x y z
N MET A 1 -18.09 -1.43 -13.45
CA MET A 1 -17.02 -2.39 -13.75
C MET A 1 -15.72 -1.63 -13.77
N THR A 2 -14.89 -1.88 -12.76
CA THR A 2 -13.59 -1.28 -12.41
C THR A 2 -12.59 -1.40 -13.57
N PRO A 3 -12.40 -0.37 -14.41
CA PRO A 3 -11.47 -0.43 -15.55
C PRO A 3 -10.03 -0.70 -15.10
N ASP A 4 -9.73 -0.34 -13.85
CA ASP A 4 -8.41 -0.41 -13.26
C ASP A 4 -7.96 -1.83 -12.93
N LEU A 5 -8.83 -2.70 -12.36
CA LEU A 5 -8.41 -4.02 -11.88
C LEU A 5 -8.01 -4.96 -13.03
N ALA A 6 -8.82 -5.02 -14.09
CA ALA A 6 -8.50 -5.81 -15.27
C ALA A 6 -7.21 -5.32 -15.93
N THR A 7 -7.03 -4.00 -16.02
CA THR A 7 -5.83 -3.38 -16.61
C THR A 7 -4.58 -3.66 -15.78
N TRP A 8 -4.66 -3.56 -14.45
CA TRP A 8 -3.53 -3.90 -13.59
C TRP A 8 -3.20 -5.39 -13.68
N ALA A 9 -4.23 -6.23 -13.73
CA ALA A 9 -4.06 -7.67 -13.90
C ALA A 9 -3.45 -8.06 -15.24
N ASP A 10 -3.75 -7.37 -16.33
CA ASP A 10 -3.13 -7.66 -17.62
C ASP A 10 -1.63 -7.32 -17.63
N ARG A 11 -1.23 -6.29 -16.87
CA ARG A 11 0.11 -5.70 -16.95
C ARG A 11 1.10 -6.21 -15.92
N TYR A 12 0.66 -6.46 -14.70
CA TYR A 12 1.55 -6.61 -13.55
C TYR A 12 1.45 -7.98 -12.88
N GLU A 13 2.58 -8.58 -12.52
CA GLU A 13 2.59 -9.83 -11.75
C GLU A 13 2.52 -9.58 -10.24
N VAL A 14 3.08 -8.44 -9.80
CA VAL A 14 3.05 -8.01 -8.40
C VAL A 14 2.35 -6.66 -8.28
N ILE A 15 1.31 -6.57 -7.46
CA ILE A 15 0.60 -5.33 -7.17
C ILE A 15 0.74 -5.03 -5.68
N VAL A 16 1.34 -3.89 -5.34
CA VAL A 16 1.41 -3.41 -3.95
C VAL A 16 0.38 -2.32 -3.76
N LEU A 17 -0.67 -2.59 -2.97
CA LEU A 17 -1.74 -1.64 -2.67
C LEU A 17 -1.47 -0.94 -1.35
N GLU A 18 -1.33 0.39 -1.42
CA GLU A 18 -0.90 1.22 -0.30
C GLU A 18 -1.70 2.53 -0.25
N GLY A 19 -1.79 3.09 0.96
CA GLY A 19 -2.61 4.27 1.24
C GLY A 19 -3.18 4.22 2.66
N GLY A 20 -3.80 5.31 3.11
CA GLY A 20 -4.39 5.43 4.44
C GLY A 20 -5.47 4.37 4.72
N ASP A 21 -5.81 4.15 5.99
CA ASP A 21 -6.96 3.32 6.32
C ASP A 21 -8.26 3.96 5.83
N GLY A 22 -9.23 3.14 5.40
CA GLY A 22 -10.47 3.63 4.77
C GLY A 22 -10.40 3.97 3.28
N VAL A 23 -9.24 3.81 2.60
CA VAL A 23 -9.13 4.07 1.15
C VAL A 23 -9.56 2.90 0.24
N GLY A 24 -9.95 1.75 0.79
CA GLY A 24 -10.47 0.61 0.02
C GLY A 24 -9.43 -0.42 -0.48
N LYS A 25 -8.20 -0.42 0.07
CA LYS A 25 -7.13 -1.38 -0.29
C LYS A 25 -7.60 -2.84 -0.25
N THR A 26 -8.16 -3.28 0.88
CA THR A 26 -8.61 -4.65 1.09
C THR A 26 -9.70 -5.04 0.10
N THR A 27 -10.57 -4.12 -0.30
CA THR A 27 -11.61 -4.36 -1.33
C THR A 27 -10.97 -4.69 -2.67
N HIS A 28 -10.04 -3.86 -3.16
CA HIS A 28 -9.33 -4.12 -4.42
C HIS A 28 -8.44 -5.36 -4.35
N ALA A 29 -7.74 -5.59 -3.23
CA ALA A 29 -6.92 -6.78 -3.03
C ALA A 29 -7.75 -8.07 -3.11
N THR A 30 -8.93 -8.06 -2.50
CA THR A 30 -9.86 -9.20 -2.50
C THR A 30 -10.39 -9.46 -3.91
N ALA A 31 -10.76 -8.42 -4.64
CA ALA A 31 -11.22 -8.55 -6.03
C ALA A 31 -10.11 -9.09 -6.95
N LEU A 32 -8.86 -8.61 -6.80
CA LEU A 32 -7.71 -9.14 -7.55
C LEU A 32 -7.48 -10.63 -7.29
N ALA A 33 -7.58 -11.06 -6.03
CA ALA A 33 -7.44 -12.46 -5.66
C ALA A 33 -8.59 -13.33 -6.21
N ALA A 34 -9.83 -12.89 -6.02
CA ALA A 34 -11.02 -13.66 -6.40
C ALA A 34 -11.19 -13.79 -7.93
N THR A 35 -10.82 -12.76 -8.69
CA THR A 35 -11.12 -12.69 -10.13
C THR A 35 -9.92 -12.95 -11.03
N TYR A 36 -8.70 -12.64 -10.58
CA TYR A 36 -7.51 -12.66 -11.44
C TYR A 36 -6.40 -13.61 -10.95
N GLY A 37 -6.67 -14.44 -9.95
CA GLY A 37 -5.74 -15.48 -9.49
C GLY A 37 -4.51 -14.95 -8.75
N TYR A 38 -4.61 -13.76 -8.14
CA TYR A 38 -3.56 -13.26 -7.26
C TYR A 38 -3.60 -13.96 -5.90
N GLN A 39 -2.43 -14.30 -5.38
CA GLN A 39 -2.26 -14.58 -3.97
C GLN A 39 -2.24 -13.27 -3.19
N ARG A 40 -3.25 -13.08 -2.32
CA ARG A 40 -3.32 -11.92 -1.43
C ARG A 40 -2.44 -12.14 -0.21
N ILE A 41 -1.47 -11.25 -0.02
CA ILE A 41 -0.65 -11.16 1.20
C ILE A 41 -1.07 -9.90 1.94
N HIS A 42 -1.63 -10.05 3.15
CA HIS A 42 -1.98 -8.91 4.00
C HIS A 42 -0.85 -8.66 5.00
N ALA A 43 -0.29 -7.45 5.00
CA ALA A 43 0.76 -7.08 5.95
C ALA A 43 0.16 -6.40 7.18
N THR A 44 0.24 -7.06 8.33
CA THR A 44 0.05 -6.44 9.63
C THR A 44 1.36 -5.83 10.13
N ARG A 45 1.28 -5.00 11.19
CA ARG A 45 2.48 -4.47 11.84
C ARG A 45 3.36 -5.64 12.26
N THR A 46 4.59 -5.66 11.75
CA THR A 46 5.58 -6.67 12.13
C THR A 46 6.08 -6.36 13.55
N PRO A 47 6.14 -7.35 14.46
CA PRO A 47 6.66 -7.17 15.82
C PRO A 47 8.06 -6.55 15.87
N GLU A 48 8.41 -5.95 17.01
CA GLU A 48 9.76 -5.48 17.25
C GLU A 48 10.77 -6.64 17.26
N GLY A 49 12.01 -6.37 16.84
CA GLY A 49 13.10 -7.35 16.78
C GLY A 49 13.08 -8.28 15.57
N VAL A 50 12.04 -8.23 14.72
CA VAL A 50 12.03 -8.94 13.43
C VAL A 50 12.73 -8.10 12.38
N ASP A 51 13.57 -8.74 11.57
CA ASP A 51 14.16 -8.11 10.38
C ASP A 51 13.05 -7.84 9.34
N LEU A 52 12.62 -6.58 9.31
CA LEU A 52 11.55 -6.14 8.42
C LEU A 52 11.97 -6.19 6.95
N PHE A 53 13.25 -5.96 6.67
CA PHE A 53 13.78 -5.96 5.31
C PHE A 53 13.76 -7.38 4.75
N GLU A 54 14.35 -8.36 5.45
CA GLU A 54 14.36 -9.76 5.00
C GLU A 54 12.96 -10.36 4.92
N ARG A 55 12.04 -9.96 5.82
CA ARG A 55 10.64 -10.35 5.75
C ARG A 55 10.00 -9.92 4.43
N HIS A 56 10.16 -8.66 4.04
CA HIS A 56 9.60 -8.17 2.79
C HIS A 56 10.30 -8.74 1.56
N ARG A 57 11.61 -8.95 1.62
CA ARG A 57 12.39 -9.62 0.57
C ARG A 57 11.85 -11.04 0.31
N THR A 58 11.60 -11.78 1.37
CA THR A 58 11.03 -13.14 1.31
C THR A 58 9.63 -13.15 0.72
N VAL A 59 8.76 -12.22 1.13
CA VAL A 59 7.40 -12.10 0.55
C VAL A 59 7.46 -11.78 -0.95
N LEU A 60 8.30 -10.85 -1.37
CA LEU A 60 8.43 -10.47 -2.78
C LEU A 60 9.02 -11.59 -3.65
N ALA A 61 9.78 -12.51 -3.04
CA ALA A 61 10.34 -13.69 -3.70
C ALA A 61 9.35 -14.86 -3.85
N LEU A 62 8.17 -14.83 -3.22
CA LEU A 62 7.16 -15.89 -3.37
C LEU A 62 6.71 -16.02 -4.83
N PRO A 63 6.61 -17.23 -5.42
CA PRO A 63 6.25 -17.40 -6.82
C PRO A 63 4.78 -17.02 -7.11
N GLY A 64 4.45 -16.89 -8.40
CA GLY A 64 3.09 -16.58 -8.84
C GLY A 64 2.70 -15.10 -8.68
N ARG A 65 1.44 -14.79 -8.98
CA ARG A 65 0.93 -13.41 -8.96
C ARG A 65 0.64 -12.97 -7.53
N LEU A 66 1.18 -11.83 -7.10
CA LEU A 66 1.04 -11.34 -5.73
C LEU A 66 0.27 -10.03 -5.65
N VAL A 67 -0.69 -9.93 -4.74
CA VAL A 67 -1.27 -8.65 -4.35
C VAL A 67 -1.00 -8.42 -2.86
N LEU A 68 -0.24 -7.37 -2.55
CA LEU A 68 0.10 -6.98 -1.19
C LEU A 68 -0.92 -5.94 -0.72
N ASP A 69 -1.75 -6.29 0.25
CA ASP A 69 -2.63 -5.36 0.96
C ASP A 69 -1.88 -4.83 2.19
N ARG A 70 -1.30 -3.63 2.03
CA ARG A 70 -0.20 -3.10 2.85
C ARG A 70 1.12 -3.86 2.65
N SER A 71 2.24 -3.19 2.91
CA SER A 71 3.59 -3.64 2.61
C SER A 71 4.65 -2.85 3.40
N PHE A 72 5.91 -2.89 2.96
CA PHE A 72 7.00 -2.11 3.52
C PHE A 72 6.76 -0.59 3.43
N VAL A 73 5.96 -0.13 2.45
CA VAL A 73 5.64 1.30 2.28
C VAL A 73 4.89 1.85 3.49
N SER A 74 4.03 1.03 4.12
CA SER A 74 3.36 1.39 5.37
C SER A 74 4.35 1.73 6.49
N GLU A 75 5.52 1.08 6.57
CA GLU A 75 6.55 1.42 7.57
C GLU A 75 7.12 2.83 7.33
N LEU A 76 7.38 3.19 6.07
CA LEU A 76 7.94 4.51 5.68
C LEU A 76 6.98 5.68 5.99
N VAL A 77 5.70 5.37 6.15
CA VAL A 77 4.63 6.31 6.48
C VAL A 77 4.33 6.30 7.96
N TYR A 78 3.86 5.17 8.49
CA TYR A 78 3.39 5.08 9.87
C TYR A 78 4.52 5.07 10.89
N GLY A 79 5.70 4.53 10.55
CA GLY A 79 6.86 4.53 11.45
C GLY A 79 7.19 5.94 11.94
N PRO A 80 7.53 6.87 11.03
CA PRO A 80 7.82 8.25 11.39
C PRO A 80 6.65 8.99 12.03
N LEU A 81 5.41 8.75 11.58
CA LEU A 81 4.23 9.44 12.11
C LEU A 81 3.85 9.00 13.53
N LEU A 82 4.02 7.72 13.87
CA LEU A 82 3.56 7.14 15.13
C LEU A 82 4.70 6.88 16.14
N TYR A 83 5.92 6.64 15.65
CA TYR A 83 7.06 6.20 16.45
C TYR A 83 8.32 7.07 16.22
N GLY A 84 8.21 8.14 15.42
CA GLY A 84 9.29 9.10 15.18
C GLY A 84 10.41 8.63 14.25
N HIS A 85 10.40 7.37 13.81
CA HIS A 85 11.39 6.81 12.89
C HIS A 85 10.81 5.66 12.06
N ALA A 86 11.41 5.38 10.91
CA ALA A 86 11.15 4.16 10.15
C ALA A 86 12.20 3.10 10.50
N ARG A 87 11.80 1.83 10.60
CA ARG A 87 12.73 0.71 10.81
C ARG A 87 13.47 0.27 9.54
N LEU A 88 13.03 0.74 8.37
CA LEU A 88 13.72 0.54 7.10
C LEU A 88 14.55 1.76 6.76
N THR A 89 15.78 1.53 6.30
CA THR A 89 16.60 2.58 5.71
C THR A 89 16.12 2.94 4.31
N SER A 90 16.53 4.11 3.80
CA SER A 90 16.22 4.52 2.43
C SER A 90 16.79 3.56 1.38
N SER A 91 17.97 2.97 1.61
CA SER A 91 18.56 1.99 0.69
C SER A 91 17.76 0.69 0.66
N GLN A 92 17.31 0.20 1.83
CA GLN A 92 16.44 -0.98 1.93
C GLN A 92 15.09 -0.74 1.24
N ALA A 93 14.50 0.44 1.44
CA ALA A 93 13.25 0.81 0.77
C ALA A 93 13.41 0.87 -0.76
N ALA A 94 14.51 1.45 -1.25
CA ALA A 94 14.82 1.50 -2.67
C ALA A 94 15.04 0.10 -3.26
N GLU A 95 15.71 -0.80 -2.53
CA GLU A 95 15.92 -2.18 -2.95
C GLU A 95 14.59 -2.95 -3.04
N LEU A 96 13.73 -2.85 -2.03
CA LEU A 96 12.41 -3.48 -2.05
C LEU A 96 11.53 -2.95 -3.19
N ALA A 97 11.58 -1.65 -3.47
CA ALA A 97 10.90 -1.05 -4.62
C ALA A 97 11.46 -1.56 -5.97
N GLY A 98 12.79 -1.68 -6.06
CA GLY A 98 13.48 -2.26 -7.21
C GLY A 98 13.06 -3.72 -7.44
N MET A 99 12.91 -4.52 -6.39
CA MET A 99 12.44 -5.90 -6.48
C MET A 99 11.00 -6.00 -7.02
N VAL A 100 10.11 -5.09 -6.61
CA VAL A 100 8.75 -5.03 -7.18
C VAL A 100 8.84 -4.83 -8.69
N THR A 101 9.65 -3.87 -9.16
CA THR A 101 9.80 -3.57 -10.59
C THR A 101 10.46 -4.71 -11.37
N ALA A 102 11.52 -5.31 -10.82
CA ALA A 102 12.21 -6.45 -11.41
C ALA A 102 11.27 -7.63 -11.65
N ARG A 103 10.19 -7.70 -10.86
CA ARG A 103 9.14 -8.72 -10.96
C ARG A 103 7.89 -8.25 -11.68
N ARG A 104 8.05 -7.35 -12.65
CA ARG A 104 6.95 -6.76 -13.43
C ARG A 104 5.83 -6.23 -12.54
N GLY A 105 6.20 -5.61 -11.41
CA GLY A 105 5.27 -5.14 -10.41
C GLY A 105 5.04 -3.64 -10.43
N VAL A 106 4.03 -3.21 -9.68
CA VAL A 106 3.63 -1.82 -9.52
C VAL A 106 3.30 -1.49 -8.06
N LEU A 107 3.68 -0.28 -7.64
CA LEU A 107 3.21 0.32 -6.40
C LEU A 107 1.99 1.19 -6.71
N ILE A 108 0.83 0.85 -6.14
CA ILE A 108 -0.41 1.59 -6.34
C ILE A 108 -0.74 2.37 -5.08
N HIS A 109 -0.66 3.69 -5.18
CA HIS A 109 -1.13 4.62 -4.17
C HIS A 109 -2.62 4.84 -4.32
N LEU A 110 -3.42 4.18 -3.49
CA LEU A 110 -4.85 4.41 -3.38
C LEU A 110 -5.12 5.62 -2.48
N THR A 111 -5.77 6.61 -3.06
CA THR A 111 -6.10 7.88 -2.40
C THR A 111 -7.60 8.05 -2.27
N ALA A 112 -8.02 8.80 -1.26
CA ALA A 112 -9.38 9.29 -1.11
C ALA A 112 -9.32 10.61 -0.33
N ARG A 113 -10.38 11.43 -0.42
CA ARG A 113 -10.39 12.66 0.37
C ARG A 113 -10.44 12.33 1.86
N PRO A 114 -9.74 13.08 2.73
CA PRO A 114 -9.75 12.91 4.18
C PRO A 114 -11.16 12.80 4.78
N GLU A 115 -12.13 13.57 4.27
CA GLU A 115 -13.53 13.51 4.71
C GLU A 115 -14.17 12.16 4.36
N GLN A 116 -13.89 11.63 3.17
CA GLN A 116 -14.39 10.32 2.73
C GLN A 116 -13.74 9.20 3.55
N ILE A 117 -12.43 9.30 3.80
CA ILE A 117 -11.71 8.37 4.68
C ILE A 117 -12.35 8.38 6.07
N ARG A 118 -12.52 9.56 6.65
CA ARG A 118 -13.10 9.72 7.99
C ARG A 118 -14.52 9.14 8.06
N ALA A 119 -15.37 9.45 7.08
CA ALA A 119 -16.73 8.93 7.01
C ALA A 119 -16.75 7.38 6.94
N ARG A 120 -15.91 6.78 6.09
CA ARG A 120 -15.80 5.32 5.96
C ARG A 120 -15.29 4.67 7.26
N LEU A 121 -14.32 5.28 7.94
CA LEU A 121 -13.81 4.79 9.22
C LEU A 121 -14.86 4.90 10.33
N LEU A 122 -15.58 6.02 10.44
CA LEU A 122 -16.68 6.17 11.39
C LEU A 122 -17.79 5.15 11.15
N ALA A 123 -18.17 4.92 9.89
CA ALA A 123 -19.20 3.94 9.54
C ALA A 123 -18.77 2.50 9.87
N ARG A 124 -17.49 2.16 9.68
CA ARG A 124 -16.96 0.81 9.89
C ARG A 124 -16.62 0.51 11.35
N ASP A 125 -15.94 1.45 12.02
CA ASP A 125 -15.26 1.24 13.30
C ASP A 125 -15.86 2.09 14.44
N GLY A 126 -16.84 2.96 14.15
CA GLY A 126 -17.40 3.92 15.11
C GLY A 126 -16.44 5.04 15.53
N THR A 127 -15.18 4.99 15.09
CA THR A 127 -14.13 5.94 15.44
C THR A 127 -13.28 6.27 14.22
N ALA A 128 -12.68 7.46 14.18
CA ALA A 128 -11.78 7.87 13.11
C ALA A 128 -10.78 8.92 13.61
N PRO A 129 -9.58 9.00 13.01
CA PRO A 129 -8.64 10.10 13.23
C PRO A 129 -9.27 11.47 12.89
N THR A 130 -8.69 12.53 13.42
CA THR A 130 -9.08 13.90 13.06
C THR A 130 -8.74 14.19 11.59
N LEU A 131 -9.44 15.13 10.96
CA LEU A 131 -9.13 15.52 9.57
C LEU A 131 -7.69 15.99 9.41
N ASP A 132 -7.15 16.70 10.39
CA ASP A 132 -5.76 17.15 10.43
C ASP A 132 -4.76 15.96 10.49
N GLN A 133 -5.06 14.92 11.27
CA GLN A 133 -4.27 13.67 11.25
C GLN A 133 -4.34 12.98 9.88
N LEU A 134 -5.51 12.94 9.24
CA LEU A 134 -5.68 12.37 7.91
C LEU A 134 -4.97 13.17 6.82
N HIS A 135 -4.94 14.50 6.93
CA HIS A 135 -4.14 15.37 6.06
C HIS A 135 -2.65 15.04 6.19
N ARG A 136 -2.11 14.97 7.41
CA ARG A 136 -0.72 14.58 7.64
C ARG A 136 -0.41 13.20 7.05
N LEU A 137 -1.30 12.23 7.25
CA LEU A 137 -1.14 10.87 6.73
C LEU A 137 -1.10 10.87 5.19
N THR A 138 -2.04 11.58 4.56
CA THR A 138 -2.13 11.66 3.10
C THR A 138 -0.90 12.35 2.50
N SER A 139 -0.48 13.48 3.09
CA SER A 139 0.74 14.19 2.68
C SER A 139 1.99 13.33 2.82
N ARG A 140 2.09 12.54 3.90
CA ARG A 140 3.22 11.62 4.09
C ARG A 140 3.25 10.52 3.03
N TYR A 141 2.10 9.93 2.70
CA TYR A 141 2.01 8.96 1.62
C TYR A 141 2.45 9.57 0.28
N LEU A 142 2.01 10.80 -0.04
CA LEU A 142 2.44 11.49 -1.27
C LEU A 142 3.96 11.65 -1.32
N THR A 143 4.60 12.09 -0.23
CA THR A 143 6.06 12.22 -0.17
C THR A 143 6.77 10.87 -0.36
N VAL A 144 6.32 9.83 0.34
CA VAL A 144 6.93 8.49 0.23
C VAL A 144 6.78 7.94 -1.19
N PHE A 145 5.61 8.07 -1.81
CA PHE A 145 5.41 7.60 -3.17
C PHE A 145 6.21 8.38 -4.21
N ALA A 146 6.39 9.69 -4.03
CA ALA A 146 7.28 10.49 -4.88
C ALA A 146 8.73 10.01 -4.79
N ASP A 147 9.19 9.62 -3.60
CA ASP A 147 10.52 9.07 -3.38
C ASP A 147 10.70 7.69 -4.05
N LEU A 148 9.74 6.79 -3.84
CA LEU A 148 9.74 5.43 -4.40
C LEU A 148 9.59 5.41 -5.92
N ALA A 149 8.96 6.41 -6.53
CA ALA A 149 8.83 6.54 -7.98
C ALA A 149 10.20 6.66 -8.70
N ARG A 150 11.27 6.97 -7.97
CA ARG A 150 12.65 6.97 -8.49
C ARG A 150 13.21 5.54 -8.69
N HIS A 151 12.58 4.54 -8.08
CA HIS A 151 13.04 3.16 -8.03
C HIS A 151 12.02 2.15 -8.56
N ALA A 152 10.75 2.55 -8.68
CA ALA A 152 9.69 1.67 -9.13
C ALA A 152 8.58 2.36 -9.93
N THR A 153 7.83 1.54 -10.68
CA THR A 153 6.59 1.99 -11.30
C THR A 153 5.56 2.31 -10.23
N VAL A 154 5.07 3.56 -10.22
CA VAL A 154 4.06 4.05 -9.28
C VAL A 154 2.82 4.51 -10.04
N LEU A 155 1.64 4.09 -9.58
CA LEU A 155 0.35 4.62 -10.03
C LEU A 155 -0.38 5.26 -8.85
N THR A 156 -0.86 6.49 -9.01
CA THR A 156 -1.76 7.12 -8.02
C THR A 156 -3.19 7.06 -8.54
N VAL A 157 -4.08 6.50 -7.73
CA VAL A 157 -5.45 6.19 -8.13
C VAL A 157 -6.39 6.73 -7.07
N ALA A 158 -7.35 7.55 -7.48
CA ALA A 158 -8.37 8.10 -6.60
C ALA A 158 -9.53 7.11 -6.48
N ASN A 159 -9.73 6.55 -5.28
CA ASN A 159 -10.87 5.67 -5.01
C ASN A 159 -12.11 6.52 -4.66
N VAL A 160 -12.79 6.93 -5.73
CA VAL A 160 -13.97 7.80 -5.69
C VAL A 160 -15.28 7.07 -5.40
N GLU A 161 -15.30 5.74 -5.23
CA GLU A 161 -16.55 5.01 -4.98
C GLU A 161 -17.28 5.58 -3.75
N ALA A 162 -18.53 5.97 -3.96
CA ALA A 162 -19.36 6.65 -2.98
C ALA A 162 -19.67 5.74 -1.78
N ALA A 163 -19.77 6.36 -0.60
CA ALA A 163 -20.22 5.71 0.63
C ALA A 163 -21.65 5.19 0.50
#